data_AF-A0A9N8ETY0-F1
#
_entry.id   AF-A0A9N8ETY0-F1
#
_cell.length_a   1.000
_cell.length_b   1.000
_cell.length_c   1.000
_cell.angle_alpha   90.00
_cell.angle_beta   90.00
_cell.angle_gamma   90.00
#
_symmetry.space_group_name_H-M   'P 1'
#
loop_
_entity.id
_entity.type
_entity.pdbx_description
1 polymer ?
#
loop_
_entity_poly.entity_id
_entity_poly.type
_entity_poly.pdbx_seq_one_letter_code
_entity_poly.pdbx_strand_id
1 'polypeptide(L)'
;MTTTATTKTVTVIHCWSAPRSRSTALLYSFEARDDCDAIDEPLYREWLISRGDAVARPYTQEMITGVPPPDDVANKAAWERELLSLTQRIQQGAANKKKTVIFCKHMAKHCFLYDFEKECDAGNNNPDDNNITLIHKHLLLIRDPVQVLSSWNRSADVHGNIATPDEVGIVPLLSIYSSLQSRATATTSTTTSTATSTTDSSTVVLLDSDELAADPEGTLSNTCSDLGIPYQENMITWKSGPHACDGPWAKWWYENVHKSTGWHKATIDYKQYYPETTVTYRTLHPELLPALHASFPAYTFLQGLTKRSRERGGPPPYEDPRNAHILVYIGAKGVTQGCIVPRQMAAVNPWDSVVQGGDACWEGLRVYRGKIFSLDKHLQRLMKSAKALGFENNNNSMHTLPEIRHALFQVLAANGMRDGAHVRLTLTRGEKYTSSMNPKFNVYGTTLIILPEWKPTEGATTYDNTKGIKLISSSQRRNPPSTVDSKIHHNNLINNILPKLQANVAGVDDAIMLDLEGYVSGTNATNIFLVDDNGVLMTPSADHCLPGITRQTVLDLAQELSIPTCVRRLSLAEFYSAEEVFTTGTMGELTPVTWIDGRVIGSGGERGENTKRLQEAYKTLPERPGFATELPPYK
;
A
#
# COMPACT_ATOMS: atom_id res chain seq x y z
N MET A 1 -54.87 -13.07 27.18
CA MET A 1 -53.44 -13.42 27.06
C MET A 1 -53.03 -13.13 25.63
N THR A 2 -52.41 -11.98 25.41
CA THR A 2 -51.86 -11.56 24.12
C THR A 2 -50.57 -12.33 23.87
N THR A 3 -50.62 -13.35 23.02
CA THR A 3 -49.43 -14.02 22.46
C THR A 3 -48.70 -13.03 21.57
N THR A 4 -47.57 -12.50 22.04
CA THR A 4 -46.59 -11.78 21.23
C THR A 4 -46.04 -12.76 20.18
N ALA A 5 -46.36 -12.55 18.90
CA ALA A 5 -45.82 -13.35 17.81
C ALA A 5 -44.30 -13.11 17.73
N THR A 6 -43.51 -14.17 17.84
CA THR A 6 -42.05 -14.10 17.77
C THR A 6 -41.63 -13.95 16.31
N THR A 7 -41.14 -12.77 15.92
CA THR A 7 -40.57 -12.53 14.59
C THR A 7 -39.28 -13.35 14.43
N LYS A 8 -39.21 -14.17 13.38
CA LYS A 8 -38.04 -14.96 12.99
C LYS A 8 -37.11 -14.10 12.14
N THR A 9 -35.87 -13.93 12.59
CA THR A 9 -34.83 -13.27 11.79
C THR A 9 -34.05 -14.31 10.98
N VAL A 10 -33.83 -14.04 9.69
CA VAL A 10 -33.03 -14.87 8.78
C VAL A 10 -31.94 -14.02 8.15
N THR A 11 -30.69 -14.45 8.28
CA THR A 11 -29.54 -13.78 7.65
C THR A 11 -29.30 -14.34 6.25
N VAL A 12 -29.40 -13.50 5.23
CA VAL A 12 -29.11 -13.85 3.84
C VAL A 12 -27.71 -13.39 3.48
N ILE A 13 -26.80 -14.32 3.24
CA ILE A 13 -25.41 -14.05 2.90
C ILE A 13 -25.25 -14.19 1.39
N HIS A 14 -24.98 -13.07 0.72
CA HIS A 14 -24.61 -13.04 -0.69
C HIS A 14 -23.09 -13.13 -0.82
N CYS A 15 -22.59 -14.32 -1.14
CA CYS A 15 -21.17 -14.57 -1.39
C CYS A 15 -20.84 -14.35 -2.86
N TRP A 16 -20.16 -13.24 -3.17
CA TRP A 16 -19.69 -12.92 -4.51
C TRP A 16 -18.27 -13.43 -4.70
N SER A 17 -18.01 -14.12 -5.81
CA SER A 17 -16.70 -14.72 -6.10
C SER A 17 -16.45 -14.80 -7.60
N ALA A 18 -15.20 -14.96 -8.03
CA ALA A 18 -14.89 -15.12 -9.44
C ALA A 18 -14.70 -16.58 -9.88
N PRO A 19 -13.78 -17.39 -9.28
CA PRO A 19 -13.65 -18.79 -9.64
C PRO A 19 -14.64 -19.69 -8.88
N ARG A 20 -15.31 -20.60 -9.59
CA ARG A 20 -16.26 -21.56 -9.01
C ARG A 20 -15.66 -22.54 -8.01
N SER A 21 -14.39 -22.91 -8.13
CA SER A 21 -13.79 -23.97 -7.29
C SER A 21 -13.84 -23.65 -5.79
N ARG A 22 -13.19 -22.56 -5.36
CA ARG A 22 -13.13 -22.19 -3.94
C ARG A 22 -14.48 -21.71 -3.40
N SER A 23 -15.28 -21.03 -4.21
CA SER A 23 -16.62 -20.60 -3.77
C SER A 23 -17.61 -21.75 -3.63
N THR A 24 -17.48 -22.81 -4.42
CA THR A 24 -18.32 -24.02 -4.27
C THR A 24 -17.90 -24.82 -3.03
N ALA A 25 -16.61 -24.93 -2.72
CA ALA A 25 -16.18 -25.48 -1.44
C ALA A 25 -16.73 -24.67 -0.25
N LEU A 26 -16.80 -23.33 -0.39
CA LEU A 26 -17.43 -22.47 0.62
C LEU A 26 -18.96 -22.66 0.68
N LEU A 27 -19.63 -22.89 -0.45
CA LEU A 27 -21.05 -23.27 -0.49
C LEU A 27 -21.30 -24.54 0.34
N TYR A 28 -20.49 -25.59 0.16
CA TYR A 28 -20.62 -26.85 0.93
C TYR A 28 -20.31 -26.66 2.42
N SER A 29 -19.34 -25.79 2.74
CA SER A 29 -19.04 -25.37 4.11
C SER A 29 -20.24 -24.75 4.80
N PHE A 30 -21.01 -23.91 4.10
CA PHE A 30 -22.25 -23.34 4.64
C PHE A 30 -23.42 -24.33 4.62
N GLU A 31 -23.56 -25.17 3.59
CA GLU A 31 -24.59 -26.23 3.54
C GLU A 31 -24.44 -27.24 4.68
N ALA A 32 -23.21 -27.51 5.12
CA ALA A 32 -22.91 -28.40 6.25
C ALA A 32 -23.50 -27.91 7.57
N ARG A 33 -23.87 -26.62 7.70
CA ARG A 33 -24.50 -26.08 8.90
C ARG A 33 -25.93 -26.60 9.04
N ASP A 34 -26.32 -26.87 10.29
CA ASP A 34 -27.66 -27.38 10.57
C ASP A 34 -28.77 -26.35 10.25
N ASP A 35 -28.43 -25.06 10.40
CA ASP A 35 -29.33 -23.90 10.30
C ASP A 35 -29.24 -23.14 8.97
N CYS A 36 -28.49 -23.64 7.98
CA CYS A 36 -28.29 -22.95 6.70
C CYS A 36 -29.04 -23.61 5.54
N ASP A 37 -29.61 -22.80 4.66
CA ASP A 37 -30.06 -23.20 3.33
C ASP A 37 -29.09 -22.65 2.27
N ALA A 38 -28.56 -23.50 1.41
CA ALA A 38 -27.48 -23.15 0.48
C ALA A 38 -28.03 -23.07 -0.95
N ILE A 39 -27.78 -21.95 -1.64
CA ILE A 39 -28.29 -21.66 -2.98
C ILE A 39 -27.11 -21.43 -3.93
N ASP A 40 -27.01 -22.26 -4.96
CA ASP A 40 -25.95 -22.20 -5.96
C ASP A 40 -26.33 -21.32 -7.17
N GLU A 41 -25.53 -20.27 -7.41
CA GLU A 41 -25.59 -19.32 -8.54
C GLU A 41 -27.01 -18.98 -9.06
N PRO A 42 -27.92 -18.47 -8.20
CA PRO A 42 -29.32 -18.25 -8.56
C PRO A 42 -29.55 -17.19 -9.66
N LEU A 43 -28.52 -16.41 -10.00
CA LEU A 43 -28.54 -15.43 -11.09
C LEU A 43 -28.01 -15.98 -12.43
N TYR A 44 -27.51 -17.22 -12.46
CA TYR A 44 -26.81 -17.75 -13.63
C TYR A 44 -27.71 -17.94 -14.85
N ARG A 45 -28.96 -18.39 -14.64
CA ARG A 45 -29.94 -18.53 -15.73
C ARG A 45 -30.24 -17.18 -16.40
N GLU A 46 -30.59 -16.17 -15.61
CA GLU A 46 -30.86 -14.82 -16.11
C GLU A 46 -29.62 -14.21 -16.79
N TRP A 47 -28.43 -14.52 -16.26
CA TRP A 47 -27.18 -14.13 -16.90
C TRP A 47 -27.03 -14.77 -18.28
N LEU A 48 -27.26 -16.08 -18.44
CA LEU A 48 -27.24 -16.74 -19.75
C LEU A 48 -28.24 -16.10 -20.72
N ILE A 49 -29.47 -15.83 -20.28
CA ILE A 49 -30.50 -15.17 -21.09
C ILE A 49 -30.01 -13.79 -21.55
N SER A 50 -29.46 -12.99 -20.63
CA SER A 50 -28.99 -11.62 -20.94
C SER A 50 -27.81 -11.58 -21.92
N ARG A 51 -27.02 -12.66 -21.97
CA ARG A 51 -25.85 -12.76 -22.87
C ARG A 51 -26.21 -13.33 -24.25
N GLY A 52 -27.34 -14.03 -24.37
CA GLY A 52 -27.72 -14.71 -25.61
C GLY A 52 -26.58 -15.59 -26.15
N ASP A 53 -26.34 -15.50 -27.46
CA ASP A 53 -25.31 -16.31 -28.14
C ASP A 53 -23.87 -15.84 -27.90
N ALA A 54 -23.66 -14.76 -27.14
CA ALA A 54 -22.32 -14.27 -26.83
C ALA A 54 -21.53 -15.21 -25.89
N VAL A 55 -22.21 -16.13 -25.20
CA VAL A 55 -21.59 -17.15 -24.34
C VAL A 55 -22.18 -18.52 -24.66
N ALA A 56 -21.45 -19.34 -25.40
CA ALA A 56 -21.87 -20.70 -25.72
C ALA A 56 -21.71 -21.64 -24.51
N ARG A 57 -22.77 -22.37 -24.14
CA ARG A 57 -22.71 -23.51 -23.21
C ARG A 57 -23.45 -24.69 -23.82
N PRO A 58 -22.99 -25.94 -23.58
CA PRO A 58 -23.63 -27.13 -24.15
C PRO A 58 -25.03 -27.40 -23.59
N TYR A 59 -25.46 -26.65 -22.57
CA TYR A 59 -26.72 -26.80 -21.85
C TYR A 59 -27.55 -25.50 -21.81
N THR A 60 -27.24 -24.51 -22.66
CA THR A 60 -27.90 -23.19 -22.62
C THR A 60 -29.42 -23.32 -22.79
N GLN A 61 -29.88 -24.14 -23.74
CA GLN A 61 -31.31 -24.24 -24.05
C GLN A 61 -32.10 -24.91 -22.91
N GLU A 62 -31.53 -25.95 -22.33
CA GLU A 62 -32.05 -26.68 -21.18
C GLU A 62 -32.13 -25.76 -19.95
N MET A 63 -31.11 -24.91 -19.74
CA MET A 63 -31.08 -23.92 -18.65
C MET A 63 -32.17 -22.86 -18.80
N ILE A 64 -32.39 -22.38 -20.02
CA ILE A 64 -33.41 -21.37 -20.30
C ILE A 64 -34.81 -21.97 -20.14
N THR A 65 -35.02 -23.20 -20.62
CA THR A 65 -36.35 -23.85 -20.58
C THR A 65 -36.67 -24.52 -19.26
N GLY A 66 -35.68 -24.82 -18.42
CA GLY A 66 -35.83 -25.62 -17.19
C GLY A 66 -36.09 -27.11 -17.47
N VAL A 67 -35.87 -27.57 -18.71
CA VAL A 67 -36.09 -28.96 -19.13
C VAL A 67 -34.75 -29.69 -19.15
N PRO A 68 -34.57 -30.79 -18.38
CA PRO A 68 -33.32 -31.53 -18.36
C PRO A 68 -33.02 -32.17 -19.73
N PRO A 69 -31.73 -32.33 -20.09
CA PRO A 69 -31.36 -33.14 -21.24
C PRO A 69 -31.68 -34.63 -20.99
N PRO A 70 -31.80 -35.45 -22.06
CA PRO A 70 -32.22 -36.86 -21.92
C PRO A 70 -31.34 -37.71 -21.00
N ASP A 71 -30.07 -37.35 -20.84
CA ASP A 71 -29.10 -38.03 -19.97
C ASP A 71 -29.16 -37.58 -18.50
N ASP A 72 -29.98 -36.58 -18.16
CA ASP A 72 -30.06 -35.98 -16.81
C ASP A 72 -31.50 -35.85 -16.26
N VAL A 73 -32.44 -36.64 -16.79
CA VAL A 73 -33.86 -36.62 -16.38
C VAL A 73 -34.03 -36.90 -14.88
N ALA A 74 -33.13 -37.67 -14.27
CA ALA A 74 -33.13 -37.94 -12.83
C ALA A 74 -32.93 -36.67 -11.97
N ASN A 75 -32.36 -35.61 -12.53
CA ASN A 75 -32.10 -34.34 -11.85
C ASN A 75 -33.13 -33.25 -12.18
N LYS A 76 -34.31 -33.62 -12.72
CA LYS A 76 -35.35 -32.68 -13.17
C LYS A 76 -35.69 -31.57 -12.16
N ALA A 77 -35.72 -31.90 -10.87
CA ALA A 77 -36.01 -30.94 -9.80
C ALA A 77 -34.97 -29.80 -9.73
N ALA A 78 -33.69 -30.07 -10.00
CA ALA A 78 -32.67 -29.03 -10.06
C ALA A 78 -32.90 -28.06 -11.23
N TRP A 79 -33.31 -28.56 -12.39
CA TRP A 79 -33.62 -27.74 -13.56
C TRP A 79 -34.87 -26.88 -13.36
N GLU A 80 -35.94 -27.44 -12.77
CA GLU A 80 -37.16 -26.71 -12.45
C GLU A 80 -36.92 -25.60 -11.41
N ARG A 81 -36.07 -25.86 -10.41
CA ARG A 81 -35.64 -24.86 -9.43
C ARG A 81 -34.96 -23.66 -10.09
N GLU A 82 -34.30 -23.86 -11.24
CA GLU A 82 -33.62 -22.78 -11.95
C GLU A 82 -34.56 -21.72 -12.54
N LEU A 83 -35.86 -22.03 -12.67
CA LEU A 83 -36.89 -21.09 -13.12
C LEU A 83 -37.29 -20.06 -12.04
N LEU A 84 -36.94 -20.32 -10.78
CA LEU A 84 -37.26 -19.44 -9.66
C LEU A 84 -36.27 -18.28 -9.59
N SER A 85 -36.80 -17.07 -9.37
CA SER A 85 -35.98 -15.88 -9.12
C SER A 85 -35.20 -15.98 -7.80
N LEU A 86 -34.15 -15.18 -7.67
CA LEU A 86 -33.37 -15.07 -6.42
C LEU A 86 -34.29 -14.83 -5.20
N THR A 87 -35.22 -13.88 -5.31
CA THR A 87 -36.16 -13.55 -4.23
C THR A 87 -37.05 -14.73 -3.86
N GLN A 88 -37.58 -15.46 -4.85
CA GLN A 88 -38.43 -16.64 -4.61
C GLN A 88 -37.65 -17.74 -3.87
N ARG A 89 -36.39 -18.00 -4.25
CA ARG A 89 -35.56 -19.00 -3.57
C ARG A 89 -35.21 -18.60 -2.14
N ILE A 90 -34.90 -17.33 -1.91
CA ILE A 90 -34.67 -16.79 -0.55
C ILE A 90 -35.93 -16.96 0.30
N GLN A 91 -37.11 -16.63 -0.23
CA GLN A 91 -38.38 -16.78 0.47
C GLN A 91 -38.68 -18.24 0.83
N GLN A 92 -38.42 -19.18 -0.10
CA GLN A 92 -38.58 -20.62 0.15
C GLN A 92 -37.65 -21.12 1.28
N GLY A 93 -36.37 -20.72 1.26
CA GLY A 93 -35.43 -21.06 2.33
C GLY A 93 -35.84 -20.44 3.67
N ALA A 94 -36.29 -19.19 3.66
CA ALA A 94 -36.69 -18.46 4.87
C ALA A 94 -37.96 -19.04 5.51
N ALA A 95 -38.87 -19.61 4.71
CA ALA A 95 -40.08 -20.29 5.19
C ALA A 95 -39.77 -21.57 6.01
N ASN A 96 -38.58 -22.18 5.82
CA ASN A 96 -38.18 -23.33 6.61
C ASN A 96 -37.86 -22.90 8.05
N LYS A 97 -38.70 -23.32 9.02
CA LYS A 97 -38.56 -22.93 10.44
C LYS A 97 -37.21 -23.28 11.08
N LYS A 98 -36.47 -24.27 10.55
CA LYS A 98 -35.15 -24.67 11.06
C LYS A 98 -33.99 -23.83 10.51
N LYS A 99 -34.22 -23.05 9.45
CA LYS A 99 -33.15 -22.32 8.75
C LYS A 99 -33.14 -20.86 9.17
N THR A 100 -32.04 -20.42 9.77
CA THR A 100 -31.79 -19.03 10.19
C THR A 100 -30.75 -18.33 9.33
N VAL A 101 -30.07 -19.08 8.46
CA VAL A 101 -29.09 -18.58 7.50
C VAL A 101 -29.47 -19.05 6.09
N ILE A 102 -29.34 -18.17 5.11
CA ILE A 102 -29.42 -18.52 3.69
C ILE A 102 -28.10 -18.08 3.05
N PHE A 103 -27.36 -19.01 2.46
CA PHE A 103 -26.10 -18.70 1.79
C PHE A 103 -26.27 -18.77 0.28
N CYS A 104 -26.18 -17.64 -0.39
CA CYS A 104 -26.28 -17.52 -1.84
C CYS A 104 -24.89 -17.35 -2.44
N LYS A 105 -24.40 -18.36 -3.15
CA LYS A 105 -23.16 -18.25 -3.93
C LYS A 105 -23.45 -17.57 -5.26
N HIS A 106 -22.73 -16.49 -5.56
CA HIS A 106 -22.82 -15.74 -6.81
C HIS A 106 -21.47 -15.65 -7.51
N MET A 107 -21.49 -15.64 -8.85
CA MET A 107 -20.34 -15.19 -9.62
C MET A 107 -20.38 -13.66 -9.72
N ALA A 108 -19.25 -13.01 -9.49
CA ALA A 108 -19.14 -11.56 -9.42
C ALA A 108 -19.57 -10.90 -10.73
N LYS A 109 -19.32 -11.54 -11.88
CA LYS A 109 -19.76 -11.05 -13.19
C LYS A 109 -21.28 -11.06 -13.41
N HIS A 110 -22.07 -11.66 -12.52
CA HIS A 110 -23.53 -11.61 -12.55
C HIS A 110 -24.09 -10.39 -11.78
N CYS A 111 -23.24 -9.57 -11.16
CA CYS A 111 -23.67 -8.53 -10.23
C CYS A 111 -24.60 -7.46 -10.83
N PHE A 112 -24.55 -7.22 -12.15
CA PHE A 112 -25.44 -6.28 -12.82
C PHE A 112 -26.92 -6.70 -12.82
N LEU A 113 -27.20 -7.98 -12.52
CA LEU A 113 -28.56 -8.49 -12.34
C LEU A 113 -29.06 -8.35 -10.90
N TYR A 114 -28.21 -7.88 -9.99
CA TYR A 114 -28.55 -7.67 -8.60
C TYR A 114 -28.66 -6.17 -8.33
N ASP A 115 -29.84 -5.76 -7.85
CA ASP A 115 -30.08 -4.39 -7.44
C ASP A 115 -29.58 -4.18 -6.01
N PHE A 116 -28.37 -3.63 -5.88
CA PHE A 116 -27.75 -3.30 -4.59
C PHE A 116 -28.44 -2.12 -3.88
N GLU A 117 -29.20 -1.29 -4.59
CA GLU A 117 -29.94 -0.18 -4.00
C GLU A 117 -31.22 -0.68 -3.34
N LYS A 118 -31.89 -1.63 -4.00
CA LYS A 118 -33.15 -2.21 -3.50
C LYS A 118 -32.97 -3.46 -2.66
N GLU A 119 -31.78 -4.07 -2.60
CA GLU A 119 -31.45 -5.30 -1.83
C GLU A 119 -32.68 -6.19 -1.62
N CYS A 120 -33.24 -6.71 -2.72
CA CYS A 120 -34.47 -7.51 -2.71
C CYS A 120 -35.57 -6.96 -1.77
N ASP A 121 -35.96 -5.69 -1.94
CA ASP A 121 -36.99 -4.96 -1.19
C ASP A 121 -36.95 -5.22 0.33
N ALA A 122 -36.24 -4.35 1.05
CA ALA A 122 -36.49 -4.08 2.46
C ALA A 122 -38.00 -4.02 2.73
N GLY A 123 -38.56 -5.10 3.29
CA GLY A 123 -39.95 -5.15 3.75
C GLY A 123 -40.99 -5.71 2.80
N ASN A 124 -40.65 -6.50 1.76
CA ASN A 124 -41.68 -7.37 1.16
C ASN A 124 -41.89 -8.59 2.05
N ASN A 125 -42.57 -8.35 3.18
CA ASN A 125 -43.28 -9.38 3.92
C ASN A 125 -43.94 -10.29 2.88
N ASN A 126 -43.78 -11.60 3.02
CA ASN A 126 -44.74 -12.50 2.40
C ASN A 126 -46.13 -11.93 2.73
N PRO A 127 -47.00 -11.59 1.76
CA PRO A 127 -48.32 -11.05 2.09
C PRO A 127 -49.09 -11.97 3.05
N ASP A 128 -48.67 -13.25 3.12
CA ASP A 128 -49.24 -14.29 3.97
C ASP A 128 -48.48 -14.57 5.29
N ASP A 129 -47.32 -13.95 5.58
CA ASP A 129 -46.56 -14.23 6.83
C ASP A 129 -45.76 -13.01 7.36
N ASN A 130 -46.43 -12.16 8.17
CA ASN A 130 -45.89 -10.94 8.79
C ASN A 130 -44.78 -11.17 9.85
N ASN A 131 -44.22 -12.38 9.97
CA ASN A 131 -43.34 -12.78 11.07
C ASN A 131 -41.89 -13.13 10.66
N ILE A 132 -41.44 -12.85 9.43
CA ILE A 132 -40.05 -13.11 9.01
C ILE A 132 -39.34 -11.81 8.64
N THR A 133 -38.16 -11.58 9.24
CA THR A 133 -37.27 -10.45 8.91
C THR A 133 -36.02 -10.96 8.23
N LEU A 134 -35.74 -10.49 7.01
CA LEU A 134 -34.52 -10.82 6.27
C LEU A 134 -33.44 -9.77 6.54
N ILE A 135 -32.22 -10.22 6.85
CA ILE A 135 -31.04 -9.38 7.01
C ILE A 135 -30.03 -9.76 5.93
N HIS A 136 -29.85 -8.90 4.94
CA HIS A 136 -28.89 -9.13 3.87
C HIS A 136 -27.47 -8.74 4.31
N LYS A 137 -26.53 -9.65 4.06
CA LYS A 137 -25.10 -9.49 4.31
C LYS A 137 -24.34 -9.85 3.04
N HIS A 138 -23.20 -9.20 2.82
CA HIS A 138 -22.38 -9.42 1.64
C HIS A 138 -20.99 -9.90 2.01
N LEU A 139 -20.59 -11.00 1.38
CA LEU A 139 -19.27 -11.61 1.49
C LEU A 139 -18.59 -11.54 0.12
N LEU A 140 -17.41 -10.93 0.05
CA LEU A 140 -16.60 -10.89 -1.17
C LEU A 140 -15.43 -11.86 -1.01
N LEU A 141 -15.45 -12.96 -1.76
CA LEU A 141 -14.39 -13.95 -1.80
C LEU A 141 -13.37 -13.56 -2.87
N ILE A 142 -12.26 -12.98 -2.45
CA ILE A 142 -11.15 -12.59 -3.32
C ILE A 142 -10.13 -13.72 -3.45
N ARG A 143 -9.36 -13.70 -4.54
CA ARG A 143 -8.30 -14.66 -4.81
C ARG A 143 -7.22 -14.01 -5.67
N ASP A 144 -5.97 -14.42 -5.46
CA ASP A 144 -4.84 -13.97 -6.27
C ASP A 144 -5.11 -14.20 -7.78
N PRO A 145 -5.14 -13.13 -8.59
CA PRO A 145 -5.32 -13.23 -10.03
C PRO A 145 -4.30 -14.14 -10.73
N VAL A 146 -3.06 -14.23 -10.23
CA VAL A 146 -2.04 -15.14 -10.77
C VAL A 146 -2.47 -16.59 -10.56
N GLN A 147 -3.04 -16.92 -9.40
CA GLN A 147 -3.54 -18.28 -9.11
C GLN A 147 -4.76 -18.64 -9.96
N VAL A 148 -5.62 -17.68 -10.28
CA VAL A 148 -6.76 -17.87 -11.17
C VAL A 148 -6.28 -18.12 -12.59
N LEU A 149 -5.51 -17.18 -13.16
CA LEU A 149 -5.04 -17.21 -14.54
C LEU A 149 -4.10 -18.39 -14.84
N SER A 150 -3.25 -18.75 -13.89
CA SER A 150 -2.35 -19.90 -14.04
C SER A 150 -3.09 -21.25 -14.14
N SER A 151 -4.37 -21.30 -13.77
CA SER A 151 -5.23 -22.47 -13.98
C SER A 151 -6.17 -22.37 -15.18
N TRP A 152 -6.12 -21.27 -15.94
CA TRP A 152 -7.09 -20.96 -16.99
C TRP A 152 -7.20 -22.03 -18.07
N ASN A 153 -6.07 -22.62 -18.48
CA ASN A 153 -6.04 -23.65 -19.52
C ASN A 153 -6.88 -24.89 -19.19
N ARG A 154 -7.13 -25.17 -17.90
CA ARG A 154 -7.99 -26.29 -17.48
C ARG A 154 -9.49 -26.03 -17.70
N SER A 155 -9.84 -24.81 -18.06
CA SER A 155 -11.22 -24.38 -18.27
C SER A 155 -11.37 -23.50 -19.52
N ALA A 156 -10.36 -23.47 -20.41
CA ALA A 156 -10.32 -22.61 -21.59
C ALA A 156 -11.35 -23.04 -22.66
N ASP A 157 -11.62 -24.34 -22.72
CA ASP A 157 -12.71 -24.93 -23.50
C ASP A 157 -14.09 -24.39 -23.11
N VAL A 158 -14.24 -23.93 -21.87
CA VAL A 158 -15.52 -23.41 -21.35
C VAL A 158 -15.53 -21.88 -21.17
N HIS A 159 -14.43 -21.24 -20.82
CA HIS A 159 -14.35 -19.77 -20.68
C HIS A 159 -13.86 -19.06 -21.95
N GLY A 160 -13.49 -19.80 -22.98
CA GLY A 160 -12.78 -19.29 -24.15
C GLY A 160 -11.27 -19.24 -23.93
N ASN A 161 -10.53 -19.19 -25.03
CA ASN A 161 -9.06 -19.25 -25.01
C ASN A 161 -8.41 -17.98 -24.42
N ILE A 162 -9.13 -16.85 -24.37
CA ILE A 162 -8.60 -15.57 -23.89
C ILE A 162 -9.28 -15.19 -22.57
N ALA A 163 -8.51 -15.11 -21.49
CA ALA A 163 -9.01 -14.62 -20.21
C ALA A 163 -9.23 -13.10 -20.24
N THR A 164 -10.37 -12.65 -19.73
CA THR A 164 -10.68 -11.21 -19.58
C THR A 164 -10.69 -10.82 -18.09
N PRO A 165 -10.49 -9.53 -17.75
CA PRO A 165 -10.61 -9.05 -16.36
C PRO A 165 -11.96 -9.38 -15.72
N ASP A 166 -13.04 -9.40 -16.50
CA ASP A 166 -14.39 -9.76 -16.03
C ASP A 166 -14.50 -11.23 -15.62
N GLU A 167 -13.78 -12.12 -16.32
CA GLU A 167 -13.74 -13.54 -15.96
C GLU A 167 -12.80 -13.83 -14.78
N VAL A 168 -11.72 -13.06 -14.62
CA VAL A 168 -10.93 -13.05 -13.38
C VAL A 168 -11.78 -12.53 -12.21
N GLY A 169 -12.78 -11.70 -12.50
CA GLY A 169 -13.90 -11.29 -11.66
C GLY A 169 -13.56 -10.38 -10.48
N ILE A 170 -12.28 -10.03 -10.30
CA ILE A 170 -11.86 -9.10 -9.24
C ILE A 170 -12.32 -7.66 -9.50
N VAL A 171 -12.39 -7.23 -10.77
CA VAL A 171 -12.89 -5.90 -11.13
C VAL A 171 -14.39 -5.79 -10.82
N PRO A 172 -15.25 -6.77 -11.19
CA PRO A 172 -16.61 -6.85 -10.68
C PRO A 172 -16.71 -6.84 -9.14
N LEU A 173 -15.86 -7.59 -8.41
CA LEU A 173 -15.85 -7.56 -6.93
C LEU A 173 -15.56 -6.15 -6.38
N LEU A 174 -14.66 -5.40 -7.01
CA LEU A 174 -14.39 -4.01 -6.64
C LEU A 174 -15.61 -3.11 -6.87
N SER A 175 -16.32 -3.30 -7.98
CA SER A 175 -17.56 -2.56 -8.28
C SER A 175 -18.66 -2.85 -7.23
N ILE A 176 -18.82 -4.12 -6.85
CA ILE A 176 -19.75 -4.53 -5.78
C ILE A 176 -19.37 -3.86 -4.46
N TYR A 177 -18.09 -3.91 -4.08
CA TYR A 177 -17.59 -3.26 -2.87
C TYR A 177 -17.93 -1.76 -2.85
N SER A 178 -17.64 -1.04 -3.94
CA SER A 178 -17.90 0.41 -4.06
C SER A 178 -19.40 0.73 -3.93
N SER A 179 -20.25 -0.07 -4.57
CA SER A 179 -21.71 0.09 -4.52
C SER A 179 -22.23 -0.07 -3.09
N LEU A 180 -21.76 -1.09 -2.36
CA LEU A 180 -22.16 -1.36 -0.99
C LEU A 180 -21.65 -0.28 0.00
N GLN A 181 -20.42 0.21 -0.18
CA GLN A 181 -19.85 1.27 0.66
C GLN A 181 -20.58 2.61 0.52
N SER A 182 -21.00 2.96 -0.69
CA SER A 182 -21.72 4.21 -0.95
C SER A 182 -23.06 4.30 -0.21
N ARG A 183 -23.66 3.16 0.15
CA ARG A 183 -24.90 3.12 0.96
C ARG A 183 -24.66 3.30 2.46
N ALA A 184 -23.56 2.73 2.97
CA ALA A 184 -23.19 2.84 4.39
C ALA A 184 -23.03 4.33 4.78
N THR A 185 -22.40 5.11 3.91
CA THR A 185 -22.21 6.56 4.11
C THR A 185 -23.51 7.36 3.94
N ALA A 186 -24.39 6.99 3.01
CA ALA A 186 -25.69 7.64 2.82
C ALA A 186 -26.61 7.49 4.04
N THR A 187 -26.62 6.31 4.68
CA THR A 187 -27.46 6.02 5.86
C THR A 187 -26.98 6.75 7.11
N THR A 188 -25.67 7.02 7.22
CA THR A 188 -25.05 7.69 8.37
C THR A 188 -25.28 9.21 8.38
N SER A 189 -25.56 9.83 7.22
CA SER A 189 -25.74 11.29 7.13
C SER A 189 -27.15 11.79 7.51
N THR A 190 -28.11 10.90 7.75
CA THR A 190 -29.52 11.25 8.04
C THR A 190 -29.93 11.13 9.51
N THR A 191 -29.04 10.72 10.42
CA THR A 191 -29.38 10.56 11.85
C THR A 191 -28.50 11.46 12.73
N THR A 192 -29.08 12.54 13.26
CA THR A 192 -28.47 13.36 14.30
C THR A 192 -28.77 12.78 15.69
N SER A 193 -27.75 12.72 16.54
CA SER A 193 -27.77 12.54 18.01
C SER A 193 -28.40 11.26 18.59
N THR A 194 -27.57 10.29 18.99
CA THR A 194 -27.28 9.94 20.40
C THR A 194 -26.44 8.65 20.42
N ALA A 195 -25.27 8.72 21.05
CA ALA A 195 -24.36 7.60 21.17
C ALA A 195 -24.84 6.62 22.25
N THR A 196 -25.31 5.46 21.84
CA THR A 196 -25.29 4.23 22.64
C THR A 196 -25.01 3.06 21.71
N SER A 197 -24.04 2.25 22.10
CA SER A 197 -23.50 1.09 21.39
C SER A 197 -24.56 0.07 21.02
N THR A 198 -24.90 -0.01 19.74
CA THR A 198 -25.53 -1.19 19.12
C THR A 198 -24.90 -1.40 17.74
N THR A 199 -24.14 -2.50 17.64
CA THR A 199 -23.57 -3.17 16.46
C THR A 199 -23.78 -2.51 15.09
N ASP A 200 -22.66 -2.02 14.57
CA ASP A 200 -22.39 -1.49 13.24
C ASP A 200 -23.05 -2.33 12.12
N SER A 201 -24.05 -1.75 11.45
CA SER A 201 -24.87 -2.39 10.42
C SER A 201 -24.49 -1.89 9.03
N SER A 202 -23.24 -2.12 8.59
CA SER A 202 -22.88 -2.23 7.15
C SER A 202 -21.37 -2.40 6.95
N THR A 203 -20.81 -3.56 7.29
CA THR A 203 -19.47 -3.94 6.85
C THR A 203 -19.59 -5.06 5.82
N VAL A 204 -19.15 -4.77 4.59
CA VAL A 204 -18.89 -5.80 3.57
C VAL A 204 -17.79 -6.71 4.11
N VAL A 205 -18.06 -8.01 4.22
CA VAL A 205 -17.05 -8.96 4.70
C VAL A 205 -16.15 -9.35 3.53
N LEU A 206 -14.85 -9.18 3.70
CA LEU A 206 -13.83 -9.54 2.70
C LEU A 206 -13.08 -10.77 3.16
N LEU A 207 -13.10 -11.80 2.33
CA LEU A 207 -12.48 -13.10 2.60
C LEU A 207 -11.47 -13.43 1.50
N ASP A 208 -10.21 -13.58 1.88
CA ASP A 208 -9.16 -14.06 0.98
C ASP A 208 -9.18 -15.60 0.96
N SER A 209 -9.42 -16.18 -0.22
CA SER A 209 -9.53 -17.63 -0.37
C SER A 209 -8.23 -18.39 -0.07
N ASP A 210 -7.07 -17.72 -0.21
CA ASP A 210 -5.77 -18.33 0.10
C ASP A 210 -5.51 -18.28 1.61
N GLU A 211 -6.04 -17.27 2.32
CA GLU A 211 -6.06 -17.27 3.80
C GLU A 211 -6.96 -18.36 4.35
N LEU A 212 -8.17 -18.51 3.79
CA LEU A 212 -9.10 -19.59 4.12
C LEU A 212 -8.47 -20.97 3.92
N ALA A 213 -7.68 -21.17 2.86
CA ALA A 213 -7.00 -22.44 2.62
C ALA A 213 -5.85 -22.71 3.60
N ALA A 214 -5.17 -21.67 4.07
CA ALA A 214 -4.06 -21.78 5.01
C ALA A 214 -4.50 -22.01 6.46
N ASP A 215 -5.60 -21.38 6.87
CA ASP A 215 -6.19 -21.51 8.21
C ASP A 215 -7.72 -21.54 8.14
N PRO A 216 -8.31 -22.70 7.74
CA PRO A 216 -9.76 -22.78 7.50
C PRO A 216 -10.61 -22.48 8.73
N GLU A 217 -10.26 -23.05 9.88
CA GLU A 217 -11.01 -22.90 11.12
C GLU A 217 -10.97 -21.46 11.62
N GLY A 218 -9.78 -20.87 11.74
CA GLY A 218 -9.61 -19.49 12.18
C GLY A 218 -10.27 -18.50 11.23
N THR A 219 -10.16 -18.73 9.91
CA THR A 219 -10.74 -17.83 8.91
C THR A 219 -12.28 -17.93 8.86
N LEU A 220 -12.87 -19.14 8.91
CA LEU A 220 -14.32 -19.32 8.94
C LEU A 220 -14.94 -18.81 10.23
N SER A 221 -14.28 -19.03 11.37
CA SER A 221 -14.73 -18.51 12.66
C SER A 221 -14.80 -16.98 12.65
N ASN A 222 -13.74 -16.31 12.17
CA ASN A 222 -13.72 -14.86 11.98
C ASN A 222 -14.80 -14.40 10.98
N THR A 223 -14.94 -15.08 9.85
CA THR A 223 -15.95 -14.75 8.84
C THR A 223 -17.37 -14.83 9.41
N CYS A 224 -17.68 -15.88 10.18
CA CYS A 224 -18.97 -16.03 10.85
C CYS A 224 -19.21 -14.90 11.87
N SER A 225 -18.20 -14.55 12.66
CA SER A 225 -18.26 -13.42 13.59
C SER A 225 -18.55 -12.11 12.87
N ASP A 226 -17.85 -11.83 11.77
CA ASP A 226 -18.03 -10.58 11.00
C ASP A 226 -19.42 -10.54 10.29
N LEU A 227 -19.97 -11.70 9.93
CA LEU A 227 -21.33 -11.85 9.40
C LEU A 227 -22.42 -11.79 10.48
N GLY A 228 -22.06 -11.90 11.76
CA GLY A 228 -22.99 -11.91 12.90
C GLY A 228 -23.72 -13.24 13.09
N ILE A 229 -23.10 -14.36 12.70
CA ILE A 229 -23.65 -15.72 12.86
C ILE A 229 -22.70 -16.61 13.68
N PRO A 230 -23.19 -17.64 14.39
CA PRO A 230 -22.31 -18.54 15.14
C PRO A 230 -21.52 -19.45 14.20
N TYR A 231 -20.23 -19.66 14.48
CA TYR A 231 -19.41 -20.68 13.82
C TYR A 231 -19.88 -22.09 14.24
N GLN A 232 -19.82 -23.05 13.31
CA GLN A 232 -20.09 -24.47 13.60
C GLN A 232 -18.91 -25.31 13.07
N GLU A 233 -18.43 -26.27 13.86
CA GLU A 233 -17.27 -27.10 13.50
C GLU A 233 -17.51 -27.94 12.23
N ASN A 234 -18.76 -28.37 11.99
CA ASN A 234 -19.16 -29.12 10.79
C ASN A 234 -18.90 -28.35 9.47
N MET A 235 -18.71 -27.02 9.52
CA MET A 235 -18.39 -26.20 8.35
C MET A 235 -17.06 -26.59 7.69
N ILE A 236 -16.19 -27.33 8.35
CA ILE A 236 -14.87 -27.72 7.81
C ILE A 236 -14.90 -29.04 7.02
N THR A 237 -15.97 -29.83 7.10
CA THR A 237 -16.08 -31.17 6.47
C THR A 237 -17.41 -31.37 5.77
N TRP A 238 -17.39 -32.08 4.64
CA TRP A 238 -18.59 -32.44 3.88
C TRP A 238 -18.43 -33.80 3.18
N LYS A 239 -19.53 -34.33 2.64
CA LYS A 239 -19.53 -35.59 1.88
C LYS A 239 -18.96 -35.36 0.48
N SER A 240 -18.22 -36.33 -0.05
CA SER A 240 -17.84 -36.31 -1.47
C SER A 240 -19.04 -36.63 -2.37
N GLY A 241 -19.05 -36.09 -3.58
CA GLY A 241 -20.07 -36.29 -4.61
C GLY A 241 -20.94 -35.06 -4.83
N PRO A 242 -22.01 -35.17 -5.64
CA PRO A 242 -22.98 -34.10 -5.84
C PRO A 242 -23.79 -33.78 -4.58
N HIS A 243 -24.10 -32.51 -4.41
CA HIS A 243 -24.88 -31.99 -3.27
C HIS A 243 -26.29 -31.57 -3.69
N ALA A 244 -27.22 -31.52 -2.73
CA ALA A 244 -28.60 -31.14 -3.03
C ALA A 244 -28.71 -29.67 -3.47
N CYS A 245 -27.82 -28.82 -2.97
CA CYS A 245 -27.72 -27.42 -3.36
C CYS A 245 -27.14 -27.19 -4.77
N ASP A 246 -26.50 -28.20 -5.38
CA ASP A 246 -25.84 -28.06 -6.67
C ASP A 246 -26.82 -27.65 -7.77
N GLY A 247 -26.44 -26.64 -8.56
CA GLY A 247 -27.14 -26.35 -9.81
C GLY A 247 -26.94 -27.46 -10.84
N PRO A 248 -27.84 -27.57 -11.84
CA PRO A 248 -27.73 -28.59 -12.89
C PRO A 248 -26.40 -28.54 -13.66
N TRP A 249 -25.72 -27.39 -13.69
CA TRP A 249 -24.40 -27.23 -14.30
C TRP A 249 -23.26 -27.94 -13.55
N ALA A 250 -23.47 -28.45 -12.33
CA ALA A 250 -22.41 -28.99 -11.49
C ALA A 250 -21.58 -30.10 -12.18
N LYS A 251 -22.21 -30.95 -13.01
CA LYS A 251 -21.52 -32.03 -13.74
C LYS A 251 -20.40 -31.56 -14.67
N TRP A 252 -20.42 -30.29 -15.09
CA TRP A 252 -19.38 -29.70 -15.96
C TRP A 252 -18.29 -28.97 -15.18
N TRP A 253 -18.55 -28.54 -13.95
CA TRP A 253 -17.68 -27.59 -13.25
C TRP A 253 -17.12 -28.09 -11.92
N TYR A 254 -17.81 -29.03 -11.25
CA TYR A 254 -17.57 -29.33 -9.83
C TYR A 254 -16.80 -30.61 -9.59
N GLU A 255 -16.27 -31.26 -10.64
CA GLU A 255 -15.53 -32.52 -10.53
C GLU A 255 -14.47 -32.51 -9.40
N ASN A 256 -13.68 -31.43 -9.29
CA ASN A 256 -12.66 -31.33 -8.24
C ASN A 256 -13.24 -31.14 -6.84
N VAL A 257 -14.36 -30.43 -6.70
CA VAL A 257 -15.00 -30.18 -5.40
C VAL A 257 -15.79 -31.41 -4.97
N HIS A 258 -16.43 -32.14 -5.90
CA HIS A 258 -17.09 -33.43 -5.66
C HIS A 258 -16.10 -34.50 -5.16
N LYS A 259 -14.80 -34.42 -5.51
CA LYS A 259 -13.75 -35.30 -4.97
C LYS A 259 -13.26 -34.88 -3.58
N SER A 260 -13.63 -33.70 -3.09
CA SER A 260 -13.20 -33.16 -1.80
C SER A 260 -14.15 -33.56 -0.67
N THR A 261 -13.67 -33.49 0.57
CA THR A 261 -14.42 -33.86 1.79
C THR A 261 -14.35 -32.80 2.88
N GLY A 262 -13.78 -31.63 2.58
CA GLY A 262 -13.57 -30.59 3.58
C GLY A 262 -12.46 -29.60 3.24
N TRP A 263 -12.30 -28.62 4.12
CA TRP A 263 -11.13 -27.76 4.19
C TRP A 263 -10.02 -28.48 4.96
N HIS A 264 -9.02 -28.95 4.24
CA HIS A 264 -7.82 -29.53 4.84
C HIS A 264 -6.77 -28.43 4.99
N LYS A 265 -6.21 -28.26 6.19
CA LYS A 265 -5.08 -27.35 6.40
C LYS A 265 -3.98 -27.75 5.43
N ALA A 266 -3.54 -26.81 4.59
CA ALA A 266 -2.41 -27.06 3.71
C ALA A 266 -1.17 -27.28 4.59
N THR A 267 -0.84 -28.54 4.88
CA THR A 267 0.48 -28.89 5.41
C THR A 267 1.47 -28.68 4.28
N ILE A 268 2.00 -27.46 4.17
CA ILE A 268 3.29 -27.29 3.52
C ILE A 268 4.30 -27.88 4.52
N ASP A 269 4.56 -29.17 4.38
CA ASP A 269 5.60 -29.82 5.16
C ASP A 269 6.96 -29.35 4.66
N TYR A 270 7.48 -28.30 5.30
CA TYR A 270 8.81 -27.78 5.04
C TYR A 270 9.94 -28.78 5.41
N LYS A 271 9.65 -29.95 6.01
CA LYS A 271 10.65 -30.99 6.33
C LYS A 271 10.72 -32.11 5.28
N GLN A 272 9.88 -32.05 4.25
CA GLN A 272 9.85 -33.01 3.14
C GLN A 272 10.30 -32.34 1.82
N TYR A 273 11.39 -31.55 1.82
CA TYR A 273 11.67 -30.69 0.67
C TYR A 273 12.17 -31.35 -0.61
N TYR A 274 12.57 -32.62 -0.56
CA TYR A 274 12.84 -33.41 -1.77
C TYR A 274 12.59 -34.90 -1.55
N PRO A 275 11.32 -35.35 -1.67
CA PRO A 275 11.08 -36.64 -2.29
C PRO A 275 9.92 -36.54 -3.28
N GLU A 276 10.26 -36.47 -4.57
CA GLU A 276 9.43 -36.79 -5.75
C GLU A 276 7.96 -36.33 -5.82
N THR A 277 7.55 -35.30 -5.10
CA THR A 277 6.38 -34.51 -5.51
C THR A 277 6.85 -33.48 -6.50
N THR A 278 6.48 -33.63 -7.77
CA THR A 278 6.60 -32.60 -8.79
C THR A 278 5.86 -31.37 -8.29
N VAL A 279 6.57 -30.44 -7.64
CA VAL A 279 6.05 -29.10 -7.38
C VAL A 279 5.86 -28.47 -8.76
N THR A 280 4.64 -28.58 -9.28
CA THR A 280 4.30 -27.96 -10.55
C THR A 280 4.13 -26.47 -10.29
N TYR A 281 5.18 -25.72 -10.57
CA TYR A 281 5.07 -24.27 -10.72
C TYR A 281 4.21 -24.01 -11.95
N ARG A 282 3.12 -23.28 -11.77
CA ARG A 282 2.28 -22.92 -12.89
C ARG A 282 2.92 -21.77 -13.66
N THR A 283 2.94 -21.87 -14.98
CA THR A 283 3.38 -20.78 -15.85
C THR A 283 2.20 -19.87 -16.16
N LEU A 284 2.44 -18.56 -16.15
CA LEU A 284 1.49 -17.59 -16.67
C LEU A 284 1.85 -17.29 -18.13
N HIS A 285 0.97 -17.65 -19.05
CA HIS A 285 1.20 -17.37 -20.47
C HIS A 285 1.16 -15.85 -20.73
N PRO A 286 2.06 -15.27 -21.55
CA PRO A 286 2.08 -13.82 -21.83
C PRO A 286 0.75 -13.23 -22.31
N GLU A 287 -0.06 -14.02 -23.01
CA GLU A 287 -1.40 -13.62 -23.49
C GLU A 287 -2.39 -13.33 -22.34
N LEU A 288 -2.10 -13.80 -21.12
CA LEU A 288 -2.93 -13.56 -19.92
C LEU A 288 -2.51 -12.29 -19.17
N LEU A 289 -1.38 -11.65 -19.54
CA LEU A 289 -0.88 -10.45 -18.88
C LEU A 289 -1.86 -9.27 -18.92
N PRO A 290 -2.60 -8.99 -20.02
CA PRO A 290 -3.59 -7.91 -20.01
C PRO A 290 -4.66 -8.08 -18.92
N ALA A 291 -5.15 -9.31 -18.72
CA ALA A 291 -6.11 -9.60 -17.66
C ALA A 291 -5.50 -9.44 -16.27
N LEU A 292 -4.25 -9.88 -16.08
CA LEU A 292 -3.51 -9.69 -14.83
C LEU A 292 -3.31 -8.20 -14.52
N HIS A 293 -2.85 -7.40 -15.48
CA HIS A 293 -2.58 -5.97 -15.28
C HIS A 293 -3.82 -5.19 -14.86
N ALA A 294 -4.99 -5.51 -15.42
CA ALA A 294 -6.24 -4.88 -15.00
C ALA A 294 -6.73 -5.36 -13.62
N SER A 295 -6.50 -6.65 -13.31
CA SER A 295 -7.04 -7.31 -12.12
C SER A 295 -6.21 -7.06 -10.86
N PHE A 296 -4.88 -6.99 -10.99
CA PHE A 296 -3.97 -6.98 -9.85
C PHE A 296 -4.11 -5.74 -8.94
N PRO A 297 -4.27 -4.50 -9.45
CA PRO A 297 -4.50 -3.34 -8.60
C PRO A 297 -5.78 -3.45 -7.76
N ALA A 298 -6.87 -3.94 -8.36
CA ALA A 298 -8.13 -4.18 -7.66
C ALA A 298 -7.98 -5.25 -6.58
N TYR A 299 -7.24 -6.33 -6.87
CA TYR A 299 -6.92 -7.37 -5.89
C TYR A 299 -6.14 -6.80 -4.70
N THR A 300 -5.04 -6.08 -4.94
CA THR A 300 -4.20 -5.51 -3.88
C THR A 300 -4.99 -4.56 -2.98
N PHE A 301 -5.88 -3.75 -3.57
CA PHE A 301 -6.77 -2.88 -2.80
C PHE A 301 -7.71 -3.69 -1.89
N LEU A 302 -8.45 -4.66 -2.44
CA LEU A 302 -9.40 -5.46 -1.65
C LEU A 302 -8.68 -6.33 -0.61
N GLN A 303 -7.50 -6.87 -0.93
CA GLN A 303 -6.67 -7.63 0.00
C GLN A 303 -6.21 -6.76 1.17
N GLY A 304 -5.83 -5.50 0.90
CA GLY A 304 -5.46 -4.52 1.93
C GLY A 304 -6.58 -4.25 2.95
N LEU A 305 -7.83 -4.52 2.59
CA LEU A 305 -8.99 -4.30 3.45
C LEU A 305 -9.36 -5.52 4.30
N THR A 306 -8.76 -6.69 4.07
CA THR A 306 -9.01 -7.91 4.86
C THR A 306 -8.56 -7.76 6.32
N LYS A 307 -9.21 -8.48 7.23
CA LYS A 307 -8.94 -8.40 8.68
C LYS A 307 -7.50 -8.78 9.01
N ARG A 308 -6.99 -9.88 8.44
CA ARG A 308 -5.61 -10.33 8.65
C ARG A 308 -4.57 -9.33 8.14
N SER A 309 -4.84 -8.64 7.02
CA SER A 309 -3.97 -7.57 6.53
C SER A 309 -3.90 -6.40 7.52
N ARG A 310 -5.01 -6.05 8.17
CA ARG A 310 -5.06 -5.04 9.24
C ARG A 310 -4.36 -5.49 10.53
N GLU A 311 -4.46 -6.78 10.86
CA GLU A 311 -3.90 -7.39 12.09
C GLU A 311 -2.40 -7.69 12.03
N ARG A 312 -1.79 -7.79 10.83
CA ARG A 312 -0.32 -7.99 10.67
C ARG A 312 0.55 -6.88 11.27
N GLY A 313 -0.06 -5.91 11.97
CA GLY A 313 0.57 -4.71 12.46
C GLY A 313 0.78 -3.76 11.29
N GLY A 314 -0.01 -2.69 11.24
CA GLY A 314 0.35 -1.57 10.38
C GLY A 314 1.76 -1.06 10.73
N PRO A 315 2.38 -0.23 9.86
CA PRO A 315 3.55 0.52 10.28
C PRO A 315 3.25 1.22 11.62
N PRO A 316 4.26 1.44 12.49
CA PRO A 316 4.08 2.23 13.70
C PRO A 316 3.35 3.54 13.35
N PRO A 317 2.51 4.07 14.25
CA PRO A 317 1.71 5.26 13.97
C PRO A 317 2.63 6.36 13.44
N TYR A 318 2.23 6.96 12.31
CA TYR A 318 2.98 8.08 11.76
C TYR A 318 3.04 9.21 12.79
N GLU A 319 4.22 9.81 12.95
CA GLU A 319 4.40 10.99 13.81
C GLU A 319 3.36 12.08 13.51
N ASP A 320 3.05 12.28 12.23
CA ASP A 320 1.92 13.07 11.77
C ASP A 320 0.88 12.16 11.08
N PRO A 321 -0.35 12.03 11.64
CA PRO A 321 -1.39 11.17 11.09
C PRO A 321 -1.76 11.45 9.64
N ARG A 322 -1.59 12.68 9.14
CA ARG A 322 -1.87 13.05 7.75
C ARG A 322 -1.01 12.26 6.77
N ASN A 323 0.18 11.80 7.20
CA ASN A 323 1.07 10.98 6.39
C ASN A 323 0.50 9.59 6.06
N ALA A 324 -0.60 9.16 6.69
CA ALA A 324 -1.26 7.89 6.31
C ALA A 324 -1.87 7.92 4.90
N HIS A 325 -2.27 9.10 4.40
CA HIS A 325 -3.04 9.25 3.17
C HIS A 325 -2.39 10.18 2.14
N ILE A 326 -1.07 10.38 2.23
CA ILE A 326 -0.36 11.25 1.27
C ILE A 326 -0.25 10.62 -0.11
N LEU A 327 -0.20 11.50 -1.10
CA LEU A 327 0.06 11.21 -2.49
C LEU A 327 1.53 11.49 -2.82
N VAL A 328 2.12 10.67 -3.68
CA VAL A 328 3.51 10.81 -4.15
C VAL A 328 3.54 10.84 -5.67
N TYR A 329 4.62 11.39 -6.24
CA TYR A 329 4.81 11.43 -7.70
C TYR A 329 5.87 10.42 -8.14
N ILE A 330 5.57 9.63 -9.17
CA ILE A 330 6.52 8.75 -9.86
C ILE A 330 6.31 8.88 -11.37
N GLY A 331 7.41 9.02 -12.14
CA GLY A 331 7.35 9.02 -13.61
C GLY A 331 8.68 8.79 -14.29
N ALA A 332 8.70 7.97 -15.34
CA ALA A 332 9.87 7.71 -16.18
C ALA A 332 9.75 8.50 -17.50
N LYS A 333 10.74 9.36 -17.78
CA LYS A 333 10.69 10.25 -18.94
C LYS A 333 10.66 9.46 -20.25
N GLY A 334 9.57 9.60 -21.01
CA GLY A 334 9.40 8.97 -22.32
C GLY A 334 8.81 7.56 -22.29
N VAL A 335 8.50 7.00 -21.11
CA VAL A 335 7.85 5.68 -20.98
C VAL A 335 6.52 5.79 -20.27
N THR A 336 6.49 6.39 -19.08
CA THR A 336 5.25 6.60 -18.33
C THR A 336 5.01 8.10 -18.17
N GLN A 337 3.79 8.54 -18.46
CA GLN A 337 3.40 9.87 -18.00
C GLN A 337 3.50 9.88 -16.48
N GLY A 338 4.16 10.89 -15.92
CA GLY A 338 4.27 11.04 -14.48
C GLY A 338 2.91 11.00 -13.82
N CYS A 339 2.80 10.19 -12.77
CA CYS A 339 1.54 9.92 -12.10
C CYS A 339 1.64 10.26 -10.61
N ILE A 340 0.52 10.72 -10.06
CA ILE A 340 0.34 10.95 -8.64
C ILE A 340 -0.42 9.74 -8.09
N VAL A 341 0.17 9.05 -7.12
CA VAL A 341 -0.38 7.79 -6.58
C VAL A 341 -0.39 7.82 -5.05
N PRO A 342 -1.32 7.11 -4.38
CA PRO A 342 -1.24 6.91 -2.93
C PRO A 342 0.09 6.29 -2.51
N ARG A 343 0.67 6.71 -1.37
CA ARG A 343 2.00 6.24 -0.93
C ARG A 343 2.15 4.71 -0.88
N GLN A 344 1.07 3.98 -0.58
CA GLN A 344 1.07 2.53 -0.46
C GLN A 344 1.07 1.82 -1.82
N MET A 345 0.69 2.53 -2.89
CA MET A 345 0.68 2.03 -4.27
C MET A 345 1.92 2.46 -5.06
N ALA A 346 2.76 3.29 -4.45
CA ALA A 346 3.95 3.84 -5.08
C ALA A 346 5.00 2.74 -5.25
N ALA A 347 5.39 2.46 -6.50
CA ALA A 347 6.38 1.46 -6.84
C ALA A 347 7.34 1.96 -7.91
N VAL A 348 8.58 1.48 -7.85
CA VAL A 348 9.58 1.63 -8.90
C VAL A 348 9.79 0.28 -9.54
N ASN A 349 9.95 0.25 -10.86
CA ASN A 349 10.23 -0.99 -11.58
C ASN A 349 11.53 -1.63 -11.04
N PRO A 350 11.55 -2.93 -10.70
CA PRO A 350 12.79 -3.63 -10.31
C PRO A 350 13.92 -3.54 -11.34
N TRP A 351 13.59 -3.24 -12.60
CA TRP A 351 14.57 -2.99 -13.66
C TRP A 351 15.19 -1.58 -13.63
N ASP A 352 14.72 -0.67 -12.77
CA ASP A 352 15.36 0.63 -12.54
C ASP A 352 16.75 0.46 -11.90
N SER A 353 17.73 1.23 -12.37
CA SER A 353 19.10 1.17 -11.88
C SER A 353 19.23 1.47 -10.38
N VAL A 354 18.29 2.22 -9.80
CA VAL A 354 18.32 2.49 -8.36
C VAL A 354 18.14 1.21 -7.54
N VAL A 355 17.32 0.27 -8.01
CA VAL A 355 17.05 -1.00 -7.32
C VAL A 355 18.23 -1.97 -7.48
N GLN A 356 18.81 -2.04 -8.68
CA GLN A 356 19.89 -2.98 -8.98
C GLN A 356 21.26 -2.53 -8.43
N GLY A 357 21.50 -1.22 -8.30
CA GLY A 357 22.83 -0.71 -7.95
C GLY A 357 22.89 0.68 -7.32
N GLY A 358 21.77 1.25 -6.86
CA GLY A 358 21.76 2.55 -6.17
C GLY A 358 22.10 3.76 -7.06
N ASP A 359 21.98 3.61 -8.38
CA ASP A 359 22.37 4.60 -9.39
C ASP A 359 21.31 5.72 -9.53
N ALA A 360 21.30 6.60 -8.54
CA ALA A 360 20.43 7.76 -8.43
C ALA A 360 21.09 8.91 -7.65
N CYS A 361 20.61 10.12 -7.90
CA CYS A 361 20.87 11.29 -7.06
C CYS A 361 19.56 11.81 -6.44
N TRP A 362 19.67 12.58 -5.36
CA TRP A 362 18.50 13.08 -4.65
C TRP A 362 18.72 14.45 -4.02
N GLU A 363 17.65 15.07 -3.54
CA GLU A 363 17.63 16.30 -2.76
C GLU A 363 16.57 16.21 -1.66
N GLY A 364 16.85 16.90 -0.54
CA GLY A 364 15.87 17.17 0.51
C GLY A 364 15.43 18.63 0.39
N LEU A 365 14.12 18.88 0.38
CA LEU A 365 13.54 20.21 0.28
C LEU A 365 12.64 20.48 1.49
N ARG A 366 12.48 21.75 1.84
CA ARG A 366 11.52 22.18 2.87
C ARG A 366 10.58 23.26 2.38
N VAL A 367 9.33 23.12 2.81
CA VAL A 367 8.25 24.05 2.53
C VAL A 367 7.96 24.85 3.79
N TYR A 368 8.06 26.17 3.69
CA TYR A 368 7.73 27.13 4.74
C TYR A 368 6.74 28.15 4.18
N ARG A 369 5.58 28.30 4.83
CA ARG A 369 4.65 29.42 4.60
C ARG A 369 4.39 29.75 3.11
N GLY A 370 4.13 28.71 2.33
CA GLY A 370 3.84 28.81 0.90
C GLY A 370 5.06 28.79 -0.02
N LYS A 371 6.28 28.61 0.50
CA LYS A 371 7.54 28.72 -0.27
C LYS A 371 8.44 27.51 -0.07
N ILE A 372 9.20 27.15 -1.10
CA ILE A 372 10.26 26.13 -0.98
C ILE A 372 11.60 26.82 -0.75
N PHE A 373 12.25 26.52 0.38
CA PHE A 373 13.53 27.12 0.74
C PHE A 373 14.66 26.65 -0.19
N SER A 374 15.41 27.61 -0.73
CA SER A 374 16.59 27.43 -1.59
C SER A 374 16.36 26.49 -2.79
N LEU A 375 15.15 26.44 -3.35
CA LEU A 375 14.78 25.48 -4.39
C LEU A 375 15.75 25.47 -5.58
N ASP A 376 16.08 26.64 -6.13
CA ASP A 376 16.96 26.70 -7.30
C ASP A 376 18.38 26.18 -7.00
N LYS A 377 18.92 26.42 -5.79
CA LYS A 377 20.21 25.85 -5.36
C LYS A 377 20.14 24.33 -5.27
N HIS A 378 19.08 23.79 -4.69
CA HIS A 378 18.86 22.35 -4.59
C HIS A 378 18.74 21.70 -5.97
N LEU A 379 17.89 22.24 -6.84
CA LEU A 379 17.70 21.68 -8.18
C LEU A 379 18.98 21.77 -9.02
N GLN A 380 19.76 22.86 -8.93
CA GLN A 380 21.05 22.94 -9.58
C GLN A 380 22.05 21.88 -9.08
N ARG A 381 22.08 21.60 -7.77
CA ARG A 381 22.94 20.55 -7.20
C ARG A 381 22.50 19.15 -7.63
N LEU A 382 21.20 18.90 -7.73
CA LEU A 382 20.65 17.67 -8.32
C LEU A 382 21.17 17.47 -9.75
N MET A 383 21.07 18.50 -10.60
CA MET A 383 21.55 18.43 -11.98
C MET A 383 23.07 18.25 -12.08
N LYS A 384 23.85 18.93 -11.22
CA LYS A 384 25.31 18.74 -11.14
C LYS A 384 25.68 17.31 -10.73
N SER A 385 24.94 16.73 -9.78
CA SER A 385 25.12 15.33 -9.36
C SER A 385 24.77 14.37 -10.49
N ALA A 386 23.64 14.58 -11.18
CA ALA A 386 23.23 13.78 -12.34
C ALA A 386 24.27 13.87 -13.47
N LYS A 387 24.83 15.05 -13.71
CA LYS A 387 25.90 15.27 -14.69
C LYS A 387 27.19 14.53 -14.30
N ALA A 388 27.61 14.59 -13.04
CA ALA A 388 28.76 13.85 -12.55
C ALA A 388 28.59 12.33 -12.69
N LEU A 389 27.35 11.84 -12.53
CA LEU A 389 26.98 10.45 -12.80
C LEU A 389 26.80 10.14 -14.29
N GLY A 390 26.88 11.13 -15.19
CA GLY A 390 26.76 10.94 -16.64
C GLY A 390 25.35 10.63 -17.13
N PHE A 391 24.30 11.14 -16.47
CA PHE A 391 22.91 10.91 -16.88
C PHE A 391 22.59 11.50 -18.26
N GLU A 392 23.28 12.58 -18.65
CA GLU A 392 23.12 13.28 -19.93
C GLU A 392 23.45 12.38 -21.15
N ASN A 393 24.27 11.35 -20.96
CA ASN A 393 24.66 10.42 -22.03
C ASN A 393 23.53 9.45 -22.44
N ASN A 394 22.39 9.48 -21.75
CA ASN A 394 21.24 8.61 -22.01
C ASN A 394 20.27 9.23 -23.02
N ASN A 395 20.68 9.29 -24.31
CA ASN A 395 19.83 9.65 -25.46
C ASN A 395 18.93 10.90 -25.22
N ASN A 396 19.43 11.91 -24.53
CA ASN A 396 18.71 13.15 -24.19
C ASN A 396 17.38 12.96 -23.41
N SER A 397 17.22 11.85 -22.69
CA SER A 397 15.99 11.46 -21.99
C SER A 397 16.03 11.78 -20.48
N MET A 398 16.81 12.80 -20.10
CA MET A 398 16.90 13.30 -18.72
C MET A 398 15.80 14.33 -18.44
N HIS A 399 15.15 14.24 -17.28
CA HIS A 399 14.23 15.28 -16.82
C HIS A 399 14.92 16.65 -16.73
N THR A 400 14.26 17.67 -17.25
CA THR A 400 14.69 19.07 -17.23
C THR A 400 14.24 19.77 -15.95
N LEU A 401 14.87 20.89 -15.61
CA LEU A 401 14.48 21.69 -14.44
C LEU A 401 13.00 22.11 -14.45
N PRO A 402 12.41 22.57 -15.57
CA PRO A 402 10.98 22.88 -15.63
C PRO A 402 10.08 21.66 -15.38
N GLU A 403 10.42 20.49 -15.93
CA GLU A 403 9.66 19.25 -15.72
C GLU A 403 9.69 18.84 -14.24
N ILE A 404 10.87 18.86 -13.61
CA ILE A 404 11.04 18.54 -12.18
C ILE A 404 10.24 19.51 -11.31
N ARG A 405 10.33 20.82 -11.59
CA ARG A 405 9.61 21.85 -10.85
C ARG A 405 8.09 21.68 -10.99
N HIS A 406 7.61 21.37 -12.20
CA HIS A 406 6.20 21.14 -12.46
C HIS A 406 5.66 19.95 -11.65
N ALA A 407 6.34 18.80 -11.71
CA ALA A 407 5.97 17.61 -10.95
C ALA A 407 5.96 17.86 -9.43
N LEU A 408 6.97 18.58 -8.93
CA LEU A 408 7.06 18.98 -7.52
C LEU A 408 5.87 19.83 -7.08
N PHE A 409 5.49 20.84 -7.88
CA PHE A 409 4.34 21.68 -7.55
C PHE A 409 3.02 20.93 -7.65
N GLN A 410 2.87 20.03 -8.62
CA GLN A 410 1.67 19.20 -8.77
C GLN A 410 1.45 18.29 -7.55
N VAL A 411 2.49 17.59 -7.08
CA VAL A 411 2.34 16.67 -5.94
C VAL A 411 2.11 17.41 -4.62
N LEU A 412 2.75 18.56 -4.41
CA LEU A 412 2.47 19.41 -3.26
C LEU A 412 1.02 19.94 -3.30
N ALA A 413 0.53 20.31 -4.47
CA ALA A 413 -0.86 20.72 -4.67
C ALA A 413 -1.87 19.61 -4.37
N ALA A 414 -1.62 18.41 -4.88
CA ALA A 414 -2.48 17.26 -4.65
C ALA A 414 -2.60 16.90 -3.16
N ASN A 415 -1.60 17.25 -2.33
CA ASN A 415 -1.61 17.03 -0.89
C ASN A 415 -2.01 18.27 -0.06
N GLY A 416 -2.27 19.43 -0.68
CA GLY A 416 -2.50 20.68 0.06
C GLY A 416 -1.31 21.17 0.88
N MET A 417 -0.08 20.76 0.55
CA MET A 417 1.12 21.02 1.33
C MET A 417 1.70 22.42 1.06
N ARG A 418 1.23 23.40 1.84
CA ARG A 418 1.70 24.79 1.82
C ARG A 418 2.75 25.12 2.85
N ASP A 419 2.84 24.36 3.92
CA ASP A 419 3.76 24.62 5.03
C ASP A 419 4.05 23.30 5.75
N GLY A 420 5.10 23.25 6.58
CA GLY A 420 5.33 22.08 7.43
C GLY A 420 5.59 20.78 6.65
N ALA A 421 6.16 20.86 5.44
CA ALA A 421 6.38 19.70 4.57
C ALA A 421 7.86 19.52 4.22
N HIS A 422 8.32 18.26 4.25
CA HIS A 422 9.64 17.85 3.76
C HIS A 422 9.45 17.05 2.49
N VAL A 423 10.27 17.30 1.48
CA VAL A 423 10.22 16.55 0.22
C VAL A 423 11.54 15.86 -0.03
N ARG A 424 11.50 14.54 -0.20
CA ARG A 424 12.60 13.77 -0.79
C ARG A 424 12.38 13.70 -2.30
N LEU A 425 13.23 14.40 -3.04
CA LEU A 425 13.24 14.45 -4.50
C LEU A 425 14.36 13.54 -5.02
N THR A 426 14.06 12.46 -5.73
CA THR A 426 15.05 11.52 -6.27
C THR A 426 14.96 11.46 -7.80
N LEU A 427 16.12 11.45 -8.46
CA LEU A 427 16.26 11.23 -9.89
C LEU A 427 17.15 10.00 -10.11
N THR A 428 16.59 8.95 -10.70
CA THR A 428 17.33 7.73 -11.06
C THR A 428 17.84 7.82 -12.49
N ARG A 429 18.84 7.00 -12.85
CA ARG A 429 19.24 6.89 -14.27
C ARG A 429 18.11 6.31 -15.14
N GLY A 430 17.19 5.56 -14.53
CA GLY A 430 16.02 5.00 -15.18
C GLY A 430 15.98 3.49 -15.24
N GLU A 431 14.99 2.98 -15.96
CA GLU A 431 14.83 1.55 -16.23
C GLU A 431 15.86 1.04 -17.24
N LYS A 432 16.28 -0.21 -17.04
CA LYS A 432 17.10 -0.98 -17.98
C LYS A 432 16.25 -1.98 -18.73
N TYR A 433 16.57 -2.26 -20.00
CA TYR A 433 15.91 -3.35 -20.72
C TYR A 433 16.41 -4.75 -20.29
N THR A 434 17.54 -4.82 -19.58
CA THR A 434 18.11 -6.06 -19.05
C THR A 434 18.95 -5.80 -17.80
N SER A 435 19.14 -6.83 -16.97
CA SER A 435 19.89 -6.72 -15.71
C SER A 435 21.37 -6.64 -16.02
N SER A 436 22.01 -5.58 -15.55
CA SER A 436 23.44 -5.35 -15.74
C SER A 436 23.90 -4.13 -14.95
N MET A 437 25.18 -4.06 -14.61
CA MET A 437 25.81 -2.85 -14.06
C MET A 437 26.09 -1.78 -15.13
N ASN A 438 26.07 -2.13 -16.43
CA ASN A 438 26.42 -1.17 -17.48
C ASN A 438 25.28 -0.13 -17.68
N PRO A 439 25.56 1.19 -17.60
CA PRO A 439 24.55 2.23 -17.77
C PRO A 439 24.03 2.37 -19.21
N LYS A 440 24.69 1.77 -20.22
CA LYS A 440 24.20 1.80 -21.62
C LYS A 440 22.84 1.15 -21.82
N PHE A 441 22.43 0.30 -20.87
CA PHE A 441 21.16 -0.43 -20.93
C PHE A 441 19.99 0.39 -20.38
N ASN A 442 20.26 1.55 -19.78
CA ASN A 442 19.26 2.54 -19.47
C ASN A 442 18.81 3.19 -20.77
N VAL A 443 17.64 2.80 -21.28
CA VAL A 443 17.13 3.27 -22.58
C VAL A 443 15.75 3.93 -22.47
N TYR A 444 15.20 3.98 -21.26
CA TYR A 444 13.82 4.39 -20.96
C TYR A 444 13.74 5.78 -20.30
N GLY A 445 14.82 6.55 -20.34
CA GLY A 445 14.92 7.86 -19.68
C GLY A 445 14.99 7.78 -18.15
N THR A 446 15.27 8.93 -17.51
CA THR A 446 15.38 9.00 -16.05
C THR A 446 14.03 8.82 -15.34
N THR A 447 14.01 8.21 -14.15
CA THR A 447 12.81 8.14 -13.30
C THR A 447 12.86 9.24 -12.24
N LEU A 448 11.80 10.05 -12.16
CA LEU A 448 11.61 11.08 -11.15
C LEU A 448 10.68 10.57 -10.04
N ILE A 449 11.12 10.65 -8.80
CA ILE A 449 10.39 10.20 -7.61
C ILE A 449 10.33 11.36 -6.62
N ILE A 450 9.12 11.74 -6.20
CA ILE A 450 8.91 12.85 -5.26
C ILE A 450 8.05 12.35 -4.10
N LEU A 451 8.67 12.29 -2.92
CA LEU A 451 8.04 11.80 -1.68
C LEU A 451 7.92 12.97 -0.70
N PRO A 452 6.76 13.66 -0.67
CA PRO A 452 6.50 14.69 0.32
C PRO A 452 5.90 14.08 1.60
N GLU A 453 6.27 14.60 2.77
CA GLU A 453 5.72 14.21 4.07
C GLU A 453 5.49 15.44 4.95
N TRP A 454 4.43 15.41 5.75
CA TRP A 454 4.21 16.36 6.83
C TRP A 454 5.24 16.11 7.92
N LYS A 455 6.04 17.13 8.19
CA LYS A 455 7.11 17.14 9.19
C LYS A 455 7.14 18.56 9.75
N PRO A 456 6.76 18.80 11.01
CA PRO A 456 6.67 20.16 11.56
C PRO A 456 7.96 20.96 11.39
N THR A 457 7.83 22.27 11.22
CA THR A 457 8.94 23.24 11.06
C THR A 457 9.30 23.93 12.38
N GLU A 458 8.44 23.85 13.40
CA GLU A 458 8.61 24.51 14.70
C GLU A 458 8.33 23.54 15.86
N GLY A 459 9.09 23.65 16.95
CA GLY A 459 8.88 22.92 18.21
C GLY A 459 9.26 21.43 18.20
N ALA A 460 9.13 20.77 17.05
CA ALA A 460 9.50 19.37 16.82
C ALA A 460 9.86 19.18 15.34
N THR A 461 11.01 19.71 14.90
CA THR A 461 11.61 19.23 13.64
C THR A 461 12.09 17.79 13.84
N THR A 462 12.81 17.20 12.89
CA THR A 462 13.42 15.87 13.08
C THR A 462 14.27 15.78 14.35
N TYR A 463 14.77 16.92 14.84
CA TYR A 463 15.48 17.04 16.11
C TYR A 463 14.92 18.20 16.94
N ASP A 464 15.09 18.15 18.26
CA ASP A 464 14.77 19.29 19.11
C ASP A 464 15.88 20.34 18.96
N ASN A 465 15.63 21.38 18.15
CA ASN A 465 16.59 22.46 17.91
C ASN A 465 16.86 23.36 19.13
N THR A 466 16.25 23.08 20.28
CA THR A 466 16.56 23.73 21.57
C THR A 466 17.34 22.80 22.49
N LYS A 467 16.86 21.56 22.71
CA LYS A 467 17.55 20.58 23.57
C LYS A 467 18.80 19.98 22.93
N GLY A 468 18.87 20.00 21.60
CA GLY A 468 19.97 19.44 20.83
C GLY A 468 19.98 17.91 20.82
N ILE A 469 21.08 17.38 20.31
CA ILE A 469 21.32 15.96 20.07
C ILE A 469 22.62 15.49 20.72
N LYS A 470 22.72 14.17 20.91
CA LYS A 470 23.90 13.47 21.38
C LYS A 470 24.53 12.68 20.23
N LEU A 471 25.86 12.70 20.17
CA LEU A 471 26.61 12.04 19.11
C LEU A 471 27.61 11.02 19.66
N ILE A 472 27.90 9.99 18.87
CA ILE A 472 29.10 9.16 19.05
C ILE A 472 30.05 9.31 17.85
N SER A 473 31.32 8.98 18.02
CA SER A 473 32.21 8.77 16.88
C SER A 473 32.01 7.37 16.29
N SER A 474 31.92 7.35 14.96
CA SER A 474 31.74 6.12 14.18
C SER A 474 33.06 5.41 13.93
N SER A 475 33.05 4.08 14.00
CA SER A 475 34.18 3.27 13.49
C SER A 475 34.25 3.26 11.96
N GLN A 476 33.13 3.51 11.28
CA GLN A 476 33.08 3.61 9.83
C GLN A 476 33.61 4.97 9.36
N ARG A 477 34.46 4.92 8.32
CA ARG A 477 35.05 6.09 7.68
C ARG A 477 34.20 6.57 6.52
N ARG A 478 34.26 7.86 6.27
CA ARG A 478 33.52 8.52 5.19
C ARG A 478 34.17 8.23 3.84
N ASN A 479 33.36 8.01 2.81
CA ASN A 479 33.84 7.74 1.46
C ASN A 479 34.77 8.87 0.96
N PRO A 480 36.02 8.56 0.56
CA PRO A 480 36.88 9.50 -0.16
C PRO A 480 36.40 9.73 -1.60
N PRO A 481 36.79 10.84 -2.24
CA PRO A 481 36.55 11.06 -3.67
C PRO A 481 37.01 9.93 -4.59
N SER A 482 38.00 9.15 -4.18
CA SER A 482 38.51 7.98 -4.92
C SER A 482 37.59 6.75 -4.90
N THR A 483 36.50 6.77 -4.13
CA THR A 483 35.51 5.68 -4.06
C THR A 483 34.16 6.17 -4.57
N VAL A 484 33.41 6.88 -3.74
CA VAL A 484 32.17 7.57 -4.08
C VAL A 484 32.28 8.99 -3.54
N ASP A 485 32.50 9.97 -4.43
CA ASP A 485 32.68 11.37 -4.01
C ASP A 485 31.40 11.91 -3.38
N SER A 486 31.50 12.31 -2.11
CA SER A 486 30.39 12.87 -1.32
C SER A 486 29.87 14.21 -1.87
N LYS A 487 30.55 14.85 -2.83
CA LYS A 487 30.03 16.02 -3.55
C LYS A 487 28.86 15.67 -4.48
N ILE A 488 28.76 14.40 -4.88
CA ILE A 488 27.57 13.88 -5.57
C ILE A 488 26.54 13.54 -4.50
N HIS A 489 25.36 14.15 -4.55
CA HIS A 489 24.29 13.83 -3.60
C HIS A 489 23.56 12.56 -4.05
N HIS A 490 24.20 11.40 -3.82
CA HIS A 490 23.83 10.09 -4.36
C HIS A 490 22.96 9.24 -3.40
N ASN A 491 22.33 8.19 -3.92
CA ASN A 491 21.50 7.25 -3.12
C ASN A 491 22.28 6.09 -2.48
N ASN A 492 23.59 5.95 -2.74
CA ASN A 492 24.47 4.92 -2.13
C ASN A 492 24.77 5.19 -0.65
N LEU A 493 23.76 5.10 0.22
CA LEU A 493 23.81 5.56 1.61
C LEU A 493 24.20 4.48 2.63
N ILE A 494 24.60 3.27 2.22
CA ILE A 494 24.99 2.22 3.18
C ILE A 494 26.16 2.67 4.08
N ASN A 495 27.13 3.41 3.53
CA ASN A 495 28.23 4.00 4.30
C ASN A 495 27.76 4.97 5.40
N ASN A 496 26.62 5.63 5.19
CA ASN A 496 25.98 6.52 6.16
C ASN A 496 25.08 5.77 7.14
N ILE A 497 24.36 4.74 6.68
CA ILE A 497 23.41 3.97 7.49
C ILE A 497 24.14 3.17 8.56
N LEU A 498 25.31 2.59 8.26
CA LEU A 498 26.08 1.81 9.23
C LEU A 498 26.48 2.61 10.49
N PRO A 499 27.02 3.85 10.41
CA PRO A 499 27.20 4.72 11.57
C PRO A 499 25.89 5.01 12.33
N LYS A 500 24.78 5.23 11.62
CA LYS A 500 23.48 5.47 12.26
C LYS A 500 23.03 4.25 13.08
N LEU A 501 23.31 3.04 12.62
CA LEU A 501 23.08 1.83 13.41
C LEU A 501 23.93 1.82 14.68
N GLN A 502 25.19 2.24 14.61
CA GLN A 502 26.06 2.36 15.81
C GLN A 502 25.48 3.35 16.81
N ALA A 503 25.02 4.53 16.35
CA ALA A 503 24.37 5.54 17.19
C ALA A 503 23.11 4.99 17.87
N ASN A 504 22.25 4.31 17.12
CA ASN A 504 21.05 3.69 17.66
C ASN A 504 21.36 2.66 18.74
N VAL A 505 22.38 1.81 18.54
CA VAL A 505 22.84 0.82 19.54
C VAL A 505 23.41 1.50 20.78
N ALA A 506 24.11 2.62 20.61
CA ALA A 506 24.62 3.43 21.72
C ALA A 506 23.55 4.28 22.42
N GLY A 507 22.31 4.30 21.92
CA GLY A 507 21.21 5.09 22.48
C GLY A 507 21.38 6.60 22.28
N VAL A 508 22.04 7.03 21.20
CA VAL A 508 22.23 8.45 20.85
C VAL A 508 21.66 8.76 19.46
N ASP A 509 21.61 10.05 19.11
CA ASP A 509 20.85 10.54 17.96
C ASP A 509 21.55 10.37 16.61
N ASP A 510 22.88 10.54 16.54
CA ASP A 510 23.63 10.43 15.28
C ASP A 510 25.10 10.08 15.54
N ALA A 511 25.88 9.86 14.47
CA ALA A 511 27.30 9.52 14.56
C ALA A 511 28.20 10.46 13.75
N ILE A 512 29.25 10.98 14.37
CA ILE A 512 30.35 11.70 13.73
C ILE A 512 31.17 10.72 12.90
N MET A 513 31.37 11.04 11.62
CA MET A 513 32.19 10.26 10.70
C MET A 513 33.52 10.96 10.44
N LEU A 514 34.60 10.17 10.45
CA LEU A 514 35.95 10.64 10.14
C LEU A 514 36.35 10.29 8.70
N ASP A 515 37.24 11.09 8.13
CA ASP A 515 37.96 10.76 6.90
C ASP A 515 39.06 9.71 7.14
N LEU A 516 39.75 9.30 6.08
CA LEU A 516 40.78 8.26 6.17
C LEU A 516 42.02 8.68 6.95
N GLU A 517 42.25 9.98 7.13
CA GLU A 517 43.37 10.52 7.89
C GLU A 517 42.99 10.83 9.36
N GLY A 518 41.72 10.61 9.72
CA GLY A 518 41.23 10.76 11.09
C GLY A 518 40.63 12.14 11.41
N TYR A 519 40.45 13.01 10.43
CA TYR A 519 39.76 14.30 10.64
C TYR A 519 38.25 14.14 10.50
N VAL A 520 37.49 15.00 11.18
CA VAL A 520 36.03 14.99 11.12
C VAL A 520 35.57 15.43 9.73
N SER A 521 34.68 14.65 9.12
CA SER A 521 34.05 14.97 7.85
C SER A 521 32.67 15.62 8.02
N GLY A 522 31.90 15.11 8.99
CA GLY A 522 30.51 15.47 9.25
C GLY A 522 29.87 14.40 10.14
N THR A 523 28.54 14.34 10.18
CA THR A 523 27.84 13.16 10.70
C THR A 523 27.45 12.23 9.56
N ASN A 524 26.76 11.13 9.88
CA ASN A 524 26.15 10.28 8.86
C ASN A 524 25.10 10.99 8.00
N ALA A 525 24.48 12.08 8.45
CA ALA A 525 23.39 12.74 7.72
C ALA A 525 23.58 14.25 7.51
N THR A 526 24.45 14.91 8.27
CA THR A 526 24.56 16.38 8.32
C THR A 526 26.00 16.87 8.28
N ASN A 527 26.20 18.13 7.89
CA ASN A 527 27.47 18.82 8.15
C ASN A 527 27.54 19.21 9.64
N ILE A 528 28.73 19.52 10.14
CA ILE A 528 28.95 19.85 11.56
C ILE A 528 29.82 21.11 11.69
N PHE A 529 29.56 21.88 12.74
CA PHE A 529 30.26 23.10 13.10
C PHE A 529 30.67 23.04 14.56
N LEU A 530 31.75 23.74 14.90
CA LEU A 530 32.14 24.05 16.27
C LEU A 530 32.40 25.55 16.42
N VAL A 531 32.31 26.04 17.65
CA VAL A 531 32.79 27.37 18.06
C VAL A 531 33.91 27.17 19.08
N ASP A 532 35.06 27.78 18.84
CA ASP A 532 36.19 27.73 19.77
C ASP A 532 36.06 28.77 20.91
N ASP A 533 37.04 28.77 21.81
CA ASP A 533 37.15 29.69 22.95
C ASP A 533 37.28 31.17 22.53
N ASN A 534 37.74 31.43 21.31
CA ASN A 534 37.83 32.77 20.73
C ASN A 534 36.54 33.21 20.01
N GLY A 535 35.50 32.37 20.02
CA GLY A 535 34.24 32.63 19.34
C GLY A 535 34.31 32.47 17.81
N VAL A 536 35.32 31.77 17.29
CA VAL A 536 35.48 31.51 15.85
C VAL A 536 34.65 30.29 15.46
N LEU A 537 33.72 30.50 14.52
CA LEU A 537 32.91 29.43 13.95
C LEU A 537 33.74 28.62 12.94
N MET A 538 33.90 27.31 13.19
CA MET A 538 34.67 26.43 12.33
C MET A 538 33.85 25.27 11.80
N THR A 539 34.17 24.80 10.60
CA THR A 539 33.57 23.59 10.00
C THR A 539 34.59 22.85 9.14
N PRO A 540 34.50 21.51 9.02
CA PRO A 540 35.37 20.75 8.15
C PRO A 540 35.39 21.27 6.71
N SER A 541 36.54 21.15 6.04
CA SER A 541 36.63 21.30 4.59
C SER A 541 35.76 20.23 3.89
N ALA A 542 35.19 20.58 2.74
CA ALA A 542 34.27 19.71 1.99
C ALA A 542 35.01 18.66 1.13
N ASP A 543 36.11 18.12 1.65
CA ASP A 543 36.94 17.13 0.96
C ASP A 543 36.26 15.75 0.98
N HIS A 544 35.65 15.40 2.13
CA HIS A 544 35.00 14.11 2.37
C HIS A 544 33.50 14.21 2.68
N CYS A 545 32.90 15.41 2.68
CA CYS A 545 31.47 15.58 2.95
C CYS A 545 30.74 16.28 1.79
N LEU A 546 29.41 16.21 1.83
CA LEU A 546 28.58 16.98 0.91
C LEU A 546 28.77 18.48 1.23
N PRO A 547 29.02 19.34 0.23
CA PRO A 547 28.95 20.79 0.41
C PRO A 547 27.46 21.18 0.57
N GLY A 548 26.97 21.09 1.81
CA GLY A 548 25.58 21.33 2.16
C GLY A 548 25.15 22.76 1.84
N ILE A 549 23.93 22.92 1.33
CA ILE A 549 23.33 24.24 1.11
C ILE A 549 23.14 24.95 2.45
N THR A 550 22.61 24.26 3.47
CA THR A 550 22.49 24.80 4.84
C THR A 550 23.86 25.17 5.42
N ARG A 551 24.90 24.36 5.21
CA ARG A 551 26.28 24.68 5.62
C ARG A 551 26.75 25.99 5.00
N GLN A 552 26.57 26.17 3.69
CA GLN A 552 26.95 27.41 3.02
C GLN A 552 26.12 28.60 3.55
N THR A 553 24.81 28.41 3.72
CA THR A 553 23.94 29.44 4.30
C THR A 553 24.38 29.87 5.71
N VAL A 554 24.85 28.95 6.55
CA VAL A 554 25.37 29.28 7.87
C VAL A 554 26.67 30.08 7.80
N LEU A 555 27.57 29.76 6.86
CA LEU A 555 28.78 30.57 6.63
C LEU A 555 28.43 31.98 6.16
N ASP A 556 27.47 32.10 5.24
CA ASP A 556 26.99 33.40 4.74
C ASP A 556 26.34 34.22 5.88
N LEU A 557 25.53 33.59 6.73
CA LEU A 557 24.91 34.22 7.91
C LEU A 557 25.95 34.62 8.97
N ALA A 558 26.97 33.80 9.20
CA ALA A 558 28.03 34.11 10.13
C ALA A 558 28.77 35.39 9.70
N GLN A 559 29.04 35.53 8.40
CA GLN A 559 29.59 36.77 7.83
C GLN A 559 28.66 37.97 8.03
N GLU A 560 27.35 37.83 7.79
CA GLU A 560 26.34 38.88 8.04
C GLU A 560 26.32 39.31 9.51
N LEU A 561 26.41 38.34 10.43
CA LEU A 561 26.38 38.56 11.88
C LEU A 561 27.75 38.94 12.48
N SER A 562 28.77 39.14 11.64
CA SER A 562 30.15 39.43 12.04
C SER A 562 30.75 38.38 13.00
N ILE A 563 30.38 37.12 12.83
CA ILE A 563 30.98 35.97 13.52
C ILE A 563 32.19 35.51 12.69
N PRO A 564 33.42 35.51 13.25
CA PRO A 564 34.59 35.04 12.52
C PRO A 564 34.45 33.58 12.10
N THR A 565 34.82 33.24 10.86
CA THR A 565 34.68 31.87 10.33
C THR A 565 36.00 31.27 9.85
N CYS A 566 36.20 29.96 10.07
CA CYS A 566 37.33 29.21 9.53
C CYS A 566 36.89 27.87 8.93
N VAL A 567 37.20 27.62 7.66
CA VAL A 567 36.99 26.32 7.01
C VAL A 567 38.32 25.60 6.90
N ARG A 568 38.50 24.50 7.63
CA ARG A 568 39.75 23.71 7.64
C ARG A 568 39.49 22.27 8.08
N ARG A 569 40.52 21.44 8.08
CA ARG A 569 40.47 20.11 8.70
C ARG A 569 40.44 20.26 10.22
N LEU A 570 39.52 19.54 10.86
CA LEU A 570 39.27 19.58 12.30
C LEU A 570 39.37 18.17 12.87
N SER A 571 40.16 18.00 13.91
CA SER A 571 40.30 16.74 14.63
C SER A 571 39.13 16.51 15.58
N LEU A 572 38.92 15.26 15.98
CA LEU A 572 37.86 14.92 16.93
C LEU A 572 38.10 15.55 18.32
N ALA A 573 39.37 15.73 18.72
CA ALA A 573 39.72 16.37 19.98
C ALA A 573 39.22 17.83 20.06
N GLU A 574 39.27 18.56 18.94
CA GLU A 574 38.77 19.94 18.87
C GLU A 574 37.26 20.02 19.06
N PHE A 575 36.49 19.03 18.59
CA PHE A 575 35.05 18.96 18.85
C PHE A 575 34.74 18.65 20.32
N TYR A 576 35.57 17.84 20.99
CA TYR A 576 35.39 17.54 22.40
C TYR A 576 35.65 18.74 23.33
N SER A 577 36.51 19.67 22.90
CA SER A 577 36.89 20.86 23.68
C SER A 577 36.21 22.15 23.22
N ALA A 578 35.24 22.07 22.31
CA ALA A 578 34.57 23.25 21.77
C ALA A 578 33.57 23.87 22.75
N GLU A 579 33.41 25.19 22.68
CA GLU A 579 32.42 25.95 23.46
C GLU A 579 30.99 25.71 22.96
N GLU A 580 30.83 25.51 21.65
CA GLU A 580 29.57 25.12 21.04
C GLU A 580 29.82 24.12 19.92
N VAL A 581 28.91 23.16 19.72
CA VAL A 581 28.88 22.30 18.52
C VAL A 581 27.44 22.24 18.03
N PHE A 582 27.25 22.26 16.71
CA PHE A 582 25.93 22.05 16.12
C PHE A 582 26.03 21.40 14.74
N THR A 583 24.99 20.69 14.34
CA THR A 583 24.87 20.10 13.00
C THR A 583 24.02 20.96 12.09
N THR A 584 24.21 20.78 10.78
CA THR A 584 23.45 21.49 9.75
C THR A 584 22.92 20.57 8.66
N GLY A 585 21.64 20.71 8.33
CA GLY A 585 20.99 19.98 7.24
C GLY A 585 19.63 20.56 6.89
N THR A 586 19.07 20.20 5.73
CA THR A 586 17.76 20.76 5.29
C THR A 586 16.61 20.35 6.21
N MET A 587 16.65 19.16 6.80
CA MET A 587 15.56 18.64 7.64
C MET A 587 15.69 19.04 9.12
N GLY A 588 16.90 18.98 9.68
CA GLY A 588 17.20 19.37 11.07
C GLY A 588 17.52 20.86 11.24
N GLU A 589 17.73 21.60 10.15
CA GLU A 589 18.20 22.99 10.15
C GLU A 589 19.53 23.14 10.87
N LEU A 590 19.60 23.91 11.97
CA LEU A 590 20.76 24.05 12.84
C LEU A 590 20.43 23.38 14.18
N THR A 591 21.01 22.22 14.47
CA THR A 591 20.69 21.44 15.66
C THR A 591 21.88 21.43 16.64
N PRO A 592 21.73 21.95 17.87
CA PRO A 592 22.82 21.94 18.86
C PRO A 592 23.27 20.52 19.20
N VAL A 593 24.56 20.34 19.48
CA VAL A 593 25.13 19.08 19.96
C VAL A 593 25.58 19.29 21.40
N THR A 594 24.98 18.55 22.31
CA THR A 594 25.16 18.76 23.76
C THR A 594 26.09 17.73 24.40
N TRP A 595 26.38 16.64 23.68
CA TRP A 595 27.19 15.54 24.17
C TRP A 595 27.86 14.78 23.03
N ILE A 596 29.14 14.41 23.21
CA ILE A 596 29.90 13.57 22.27
C ILE A 596 30.75 12.56 23.04
N ASP A 597 30.60 11.26 22.74
CA ASP A 597 31.46 10.17 23.24
C ASP A 597 31.75 10.17 24.75
N GLY A 598 30.75 10.51 25.58
CA GLY A 598 30.90 10.57 27.04
C GLY A 598 31.11 11.97 27.60
N ARG A 599 31.31 12.98 26.74
CA ARG A 599 31.68 14.34 27.14
C ARG A 599 30.53 15.30 26.87
N VAL A 600 30.21 16.11 27.88
CA VAL A 600 29.31 17.25 27.73
C VAL A 600 30.03 18.32 26.90
N ILE A 601 29.32 18.91 25.94
CA ILE A 601 29.85 19.97 25.08
C ILE A 601 29.36 21.33 25.59
N GLY A 602 30.25 22.32 25.57
CA GLY A 602 29.97 23.67 26.04
C GLY A 602 29.62 23.76 27.53
N SER A 603 28.92 24.83 27.90
CA SER A 603 28.51 25.08 29.28
C SER A 603 27.28 24.24 29.66
N GLY A 604 27.52 23.02 30.17
CA GLY A 604 26.47 22.17 30.73
C GLY A 604 25.62 21.41 29.72
N GLY A 605 26.01 21.36 28.45
CA GLY A 605 25.25 20.65 27.40
C GLY A 605 24.02 21.43 26.97
N GLU A 606 24.11 22.75 26.94
CA GLU A 606 23.05 23.65 26.49
C GLU A 606 23.39 24.27 25.13
N ARG A 607 22.37 24.79 24.45
CA ARG A 607 22.55 25.56 23.22
C ARG A 607 23.32 26.84 23.51
N GLY A 608 24.47 27.02 22.84
CA GLY A 608 25.27 28.25 22.95
C GLY A 608 24.72 29.46 22.18
N GLU A 609 25.31 30.63 22.45
CA GLU A 609 24.82 31.92 21.98
C GLU A 609 25.03 32.14 20.47
N ASN A 610 26.17 31.71 19.91
CA ASN A 610 26.38 31.83 18.47
C ASN A 610 25.42 30.94 17.69
N THR A 611 25.20 29.72 18.16
CA THR A 611 24.21 28.80 17.60
C THR A 611 22.81 29.40 17.63
N LYS A 612 22.42 30.03 18.75
CA LYS A 612 21.12 30.71 18.89
C LYS A 612 20.98 31.89 17.93
N ARG A 613 21.98 32.78 17.85
CA ARG A 613 21.98 33.92 16.92
C ARG A 613 21.84 33.47 15.47
N LEU A 614 22.54 32.41 15.07
CA LEU A 614 22.44 31.82 13.74
C LEU A 614 21.06 31.20 13.47
N GLN A 615 20.48 30.50 14.45
CA GLN A 615 19.11 29.95 14.35
C GLN A 615 18.07 31.06 14.16
N GLU A 616 18.16 32.15 14.93
CA GLU A 616 17.25 33.29 14.83
C GLU A 616 17.34 33.95 13.44
N ALA A 617 18.56 34.16 12.93
CA ALA A 617 18.75 34.68 11.58
C ALA A 617 18.22 33.71 10.51
N TYR A 618 18.51 32.41 10.63
CA TYR A 618 18.09 31.37 9.69
C TYR A 618 16.57 31.31 9.52
N LYS A 619 15.80 31.41 10.61
CA LYS A 619 14.33 31.41 10.59
C LYS A 619 13.71 32.51 9.75
N THR A 620 14.40 33.64 9.59
CA THR A 620 13.94 34.77 8.77
C THR A 620 14.17 34.57 7.28
N LEU A 621 15.11 33.68 6.89
CA LEU A 621 15.55 33.54 5.51
C LEU A 621 14.44 33.19 4.52
N PRO A 622 13.46 32.31 4.82
CA PRO A 622 12.40 32.02 3.85
C PRO A 622 11.57 33.26 3.45
N GLU A 623 11.54 34.31 4.27
CA GLU A 623 10.88 35.58 3.92
C GLU A 623 11.79 36.58 3.20
N ARG A 624 13.10 36.34 3.18
CA ARG A 624 14.04 37.23 2.51
C ARG A 624 14.00 37.01 0.99
N PRO A 625 14.03 38.08 0.17
CA PRO A 625 14.06 37.96 -1.28
C PRO A 625 15.23 37.07 -1.76
N GLY A 626 14.94 36.16 -2.70
CA GLY A 626 15.96 35.30 -3.32
C GLY A 626 16.33 34.03 -2.55
N PHE A 627 15.78 33.80 -1.35
CA PHE A 627 16.08 32.62 -0.55
C PHE A 627 15.06 31.48 -0.70
N ALA A 628 13.84 31.77 -1.14
CA ALA A 628 12.79 30.79 -1.31
C ALA A 628 12.00 31.02 -2.61
N THR A 629 11.42 29.96 -3.15
CA THR A 629 10.57 30.01 -4.33
C THR A 629 9.11 29.85 -3.91
N GLU A 630 8.27 30.81 -4.27
CA GLU A 630 6.82 30.76 -4.04
C GLU A 630 6.19 29.55 -4.72
N LEU A 631 5.32 28.85 -3.99
CA LEU A 631 4.47 27.83 -4.57
C LEU A 631 3.34 28.52 -5.36
N PRO A 632 3.03 28.06 -6.59
CA PRO A 632 1.87 28.56 -7.33
C PRO A 632 0.56 28.35 -6.54
N PRO A 633 -0.45 29.22 -6.74
CA PRO A 633 -1.77 29.03 -6.16
C PRO A 633 -2.37 27.69 -6.64
N TYR A 634 -3.08 27.02 -5.74
CA TYR A 634 -3.83 25.81 -6.07
C TYR A 634 -5.12 26.28 -6.74
N LYS A 635 -5.63 25.50 -7.69
CA LYS A 635 -6.92 25.76 -8.31
C LYS A 635 -8.04 25.07 -7.55
#